data_AF-A0A2S5KWK7-F1
#
_entry.id   AF-A0A2S5KWK7-F1
#
_cell.length_a   1.000
_cell.length_b   1.000
_cell.length_c   1.000
_cell.angle_alpha   90.00
_cell.angle_beta   90.00
_cell.angle_gamma   90.00
#
_symmetry.space_group_name_H-M   'P 1'
#
loop_
_entity.id
_entity.type
_entity.pdbx_description
1 polymer ?
#
loop_
_entity_poly.entity_id
_entity_poly.type
_entity_poly.pdbx_seq_one_letter_code
_entity_poly.pdbx_strand_id
1 'polypeptide(L)'
;MDLELVFLCALTFVIHLISTLAFAVRISGVRTRRIAISFSLFNVLVLVSRIANSFQGPFLAKRIEENIHAGLGQDMLSDFRWLLASAALATLVGAVLIPTFQRLFSSAVVHFQNHRSVPSLIGYAIRNSDWDGLKEMARLPTREILVGMKQSREVPLRVIAMNIGVSALWTIGVLASLYAGFINPDVRMTSSNLSAIINGVATIMMYVFVDPHMSLMTDDVMDNRMTEARFRRGIAWLVASRFVGTLLAQVLLVPATLLIVYVAERM
;
A
#
# COMPACT_ATOMS: atom_id res chain seq x y z
N MET A 1 17.27 2.75 -17.50
CA MET A 1 16.69 1.66 -16.68
C MET A 1 17.02 0.36 -17.38
N ASP A 2 17.69 -0.52 -16.67
CA ASP A 2 17.94 -1.91 -17.06
C ASP A 2 16.79 -2.83 -16.61
N LEU A 3 16.80 -4.08 -17.10
CA LEU A 3 15.70 -5.02 -16.91
C LEU A 3 15.45 -5.36 -15.42
N GLU A 4 16.52 -5.43 -14.62
CA GLU A 4 16.41 -5.70 -13.18
C GLU A 4 15.69 -4.59 -12.43
N LEU A 5 16.01 -3.33 -12.73
CA LEU A 5 15.32 -2.19 -12.13
C LEU A 5 13.85 -2.12 -12.56
N VAL A 6 13.53 -2.45 -13.82
CA VAL A 6 12.13 -2.57 -14.27
C VAL A 6 11.40 -3.64 -13.48
N PHE A 7 12.03 -4.80 -13.24
CA PHE A 7 11.46 -5.88 -12.44
C PHE A 7 11.23 -5.46 -10.98
N LEU A 8 12.20 -4.78 -10.35
CA LEU A 8 12.06 -4.23 -9.00
C LEU A 8 10.95 -3.17 -8.92
N CYS A 9 10.83 -2.31 -9.93
CA CYS A 9 9.74 -1.35 -10.06
C CYS A 9 8.38 -2.07 -10.18
N ALA A 10 8.30 -3.17 -10.94
CA ALA A 10 7.08 -3.96 -11.07
C ALA A 10 6.68 -4.64 -9.75
N LEU A 11 7.63 -5.20 -9.00
CA LEU A 11 7.37 -5.73 -7.66
C LEU A 11 6.87 -4.63 -6.72
N THR A 12 7.54 -3.47 -6.70
CA THR A 12 7.11 -2.29 -5.92
C THR A 12 5.68 -1.89 -6.28
N PHE A 13 5.38 -1.90 -7.59
CA PHE A 13 4.09 -1.53 -8.11
C PHE A 13 3.00 -2.46 -7.59
N VAL A 14 3.20 -3.78 -7.69
CA VAL A 14 2.23 -4.78 -7.20
C VAL A 14 2.00 -4.64 -5.69
N ILE A 15 3.07 -4.45 -4.91
CA ILE A 15 3.00 -4.28 -3.45
C ILE A 15 2.12 -3.06 -3.08
N HIS A 16 2.40 -1.91 -3.67
CA HIS A 16 1.69 -0.67 -3.38
C HIS A 16 0.27 -0.66 -3.95
N LEU A 17 0.05 -1.33 -5.09
CA LEU A 17 -1.27 -1.50 -5.69
C LEU A 17 -2.19 -2.31 -4.76
N ILE A 18 -1.77 -3.51 -4.36
CA ILE A 18 -2.57 -4.38 -3.47
C ILE A 18 -2.84 -3.67 -2.14
N SER A 19 -1.83 -3.02 -1.58
CA SER A 19 -1.96 -2.25 -0.34
C SER A 19 -2.98 -1.11 -0.45
N THR A 20 -3.11 -0.49 -1.63
CA THR A 20 -4.10 0.58 -1.86
C THR A 20 -5.50 0.01 -2.13
N LEU A 21 -5.58 -1.13 -2.81
CA LEU A 21 -6.86 -1.83 -3.04
C LEU A 21 -7.47 -2.39 -1.75
N ALA A 22 -6.70 -2.50 -0.66
CA ALA A 22 -7.21 -2.82 0.68
C ALA A 22 -8.37 -1.92 1.12
N PHE A 23 -8.35 -0.63 0.73
CA PHE A 23 -9.44 0.30 1.01
C PHE A 23 -10.75 -0.09 0.31
N ALA A 24 -10.69 -0.63 -0.91
CA ALA A 24 -11.86 -1.13 -1.62
C ALA A 24 -12.48 -2.36 -0.94
N VAL A 25 -11.68 -3.19 -0.28
CA VAL A 25 -12.18 -4.34 0.50
C VAL A 25 -13.02 -3.87 1.68
N ARG A 26 -12.59 -2.83 2.41
CA ARG A 26 -13.39 -2.25 3.51
C ARG A 26 -14.76 -1.75 3.00
N ILE A 27 -14.79 -1.05 1.87
CA ILE A 27 -16.04 -0.61 1.22
C ILE A 27 -16.92 -1.82 0.84
N SER A 28 -16.32 -2.85 0.26
CA SER A 28 -17.03 -4.08 -0.10
C SER A 28 -17.61 -4.80 1.12
N GLY A 29 -16.86 -4.86 2.23
CA GLY A 29 -17.29 -5.51 3.46
C GLY A 29 -18.51 -4.84 4.09
N VAL A 30 -18.54 -3.51 4.10
CA VAL A 30 -19.70 -2.72 4.55
C VAL A 30 -20.89 -2.94 3.63
N ARG A 31 -20.71 -2.79 2.31
CA ARG A 31 -21.79 -2.94 1.33
C ARG A 31 -22.43 -4.33 1.35
N THR A 32 -21.62 -5.36 1.53
CA THR A 32 -22.10 -6.76 1.60
C THR A 32 -22.56 -7.15 3.01
N ARG A 33 -22.38 -6.28 4.01
CA ARG A 33 -22.58 -6.57 5.45
C ARG A 33 -21.84 -7.83 5.93
N ARG A 34 -20.72 -8.17 5.29
CA ARG A 34 -19.95 -9.41 5.49
C ARG A 34 -18.48 -9.09 5.70
N ILE A 35 -18.21 -8.41 6.81
CA ILE A 35 -16.88 -7.87 7.15
C ILE A 35 -15.86 -9.00 7.35
N ALA A 36 -16.20 -10.04 8.12
CA ALA A 36 -15.27 -11.14 8.43
C ALA A 36 -14.82 -11.91 7.18
N ILE A 37 -15.73 -12.20 6.26
CA ILE A 37 -15.41 -12.89 5.00
C ILE A 37 -14.56 -11.99 4.10
N SER A 38 -14.91 -10.71 4.02
CA SER A 38 -14.14 -9.74 3.27
C SER A 38 -12.70 -9.63 3.78
N PHE A 39 -12.51 -9.65 5.11
CA PHE A 39 -11.19 -9.65 5.73
C PHE A 39 -10.41 -10.94 5.45
N SER A 40 -11.07 -12.10 5.53
CA SER A 40 -10.44 -13.39 5.21
C SER A 40 -9.95 -13.45 3.75
N LEU A 41 -10.80 -13.06 2.79
CA LEU A 41 -10.43 -13.01 1.38
C LEU A 41 -9.33 -11.96 1.11
N PHE A 42 -9.34 -10.85 1.84
CA PHE A 42 -8.27 -9.86 1.76
C PHE A 42 -6.94 -10.40 2.25
N ASN A 43 -6.92 -11.17 3.33
CA ASN A 43 -5.68 -11.79 3.82
C ASN A 43 -5.05 -12.69 2.75
N VAL A 44 -5.86 -13.43 1.99
CA VAL A 44 -5.38 -14.23 0.85
C VAL A 44 -4.73 -13.33 -0.22
N LEU A 45 -5.36 -12.20 -0.57
CA LEU A 45 -4.80 -11.26 -1.54
C LEU A 45 -3.48 -10.62 -1.04
N VAL A 46 -3.40 -10.25 0.24
CA VAL A 46 -2.21 -9.64 0.83
C VAL A 46 -1.03 -10.58 0.85
N LEU A 47 -1.24 -11.91 0.93
CA LEU A 47 -0.15 -12.88 0.82
C LEU A 47 0.66 -12.70 -0.48
N VAL A 48 0.01 -12.38 -1.59
CA VAL A 48 0.69 -12.10 -2.87
C VAL A 48 1.62 -10.90 -2.73
N SER A 49 1.16 -9.82 -2.10
CA SER A 49 1.99 -8.64 -1.82
C SER A 49 3.15 -8.96 -0.88
N ARG A 50 2.95 -9.81 0.14
CA ARG A 50 4.01 -10.20 1.06
C ARG A 50 5.07 -11.03 0.37
N ILE A 51 4.67 -11.97 -0.49
CA ILE A 51 5.59 -12.77 -1.29
C ILE A 51 6.40 -11.87 -2.23
N ALA A 52 5.75 -10.93 -2.92
CA ALA A 52 6.43 -9.96 -3.78
C ALA A 52 7.48 -9.13 -3.01
N ASN A 53 7.15 -8.71 -1.79
CA ASN A 53 8.08 -7.99 -0.92
C ASN A 53 9.27 -8.87 -0.49
N SER A 54 9.03 -10.15 -0.16
CA SER A 54 10.09 -11.11 0.18
C SER A 54 11.04 -11.39 -1.00
N PHE A 55 10.57 -11.34 -2.24
CA PHE A 55 11.45 -11.41 -3.41
C PHE A 55 12.20 -10.10 -3.66
N GLN A 56 11.52 -8.96 -3.51
CA GLN A 56 12.12 -7.66 -3.77
C GLN A 56 13.38 -7.38 -2.94
N GLY A 57 13.37 -7.74 -1.65
CA GLY A 57 14.50 -7.48 -0.75
C GLY A 57 15.83 -8.04 -1.24
N PRO A 58 15.96 -9.36 -1.46
CA PRO A 58 17.17 -9.99 -1.98
C PRO A 58 17.62 -9.44 -3.35
N PHE A 59 16.70 -9.22 -4.29
CA PHE A 59 17.07 -8.68 -5.61
C PHE A 59 17.62 -7.25 -5.51
N LEU A 60 17.01 -6.40 -4.68
CA LEU A 60 17.49 -5.05 -4.45
C LEU A 60 18.83 -5.04 -3.71
N ALA A 61 19.01 -5.92 -2.71
CA ALA A 61 20.28 -6.07 -2.00
C ALA A 61 21.41 -6.53 -2.95
N LYS A 62 21.17 -7.52 -3.80
CA LYS A 62 22.13 -7.99 -4.80
C LYS A 62 22.56 -6.86 -5.75
N ARG A 63 21.58 -6.11 -6.27
CA ARG A 63 21.85 -4.93 -7.12
C ARG A 63 22.72 -3.91 -6.41
N ILE A 64 22.46 -3.65 -5.13
CA ILE A 64 23.27 -2.74 -4.31
C ILE A 64 24.70 -3.24 -4.19
N GLU A 65 24.89 -4.52 -3.89
CA GLU A 65 26.21 -5.13 -3.78
C GLU A 65 27.00 -5.02 -5.08
N GLU A 66 26.41 -5.36 -6.23
CA GLU A 66 27.07 -5.26 -7.54
C GLU A 66 27.51 -3.83 -7.86
N ASN A 67 26.69 -2.84 -7.54
CA ASN A 67 27.02 -1.43 -7.75
C ASN A 67 28.16 -0.94 -6.83
N ILE A 68 28.22 -1.44 -5.59
CA ILE A 68 29.32 -1.11 -4.66
C ILE A 68 30.64 -1.67 -5.20
N HIS A 69 30.65 -2.91 -5.68
CA HIS A 69 31.86 -3.52 -6.24
C HIS A 69 32.31 -2.85 -7.55
N ALA A 70 31.37 -2.35 -8.35
CA ALA A 70 31.68 -1.65 -9.60
C ALA A 70 32.25 -0.23 -9.40
N GLY A 71 32.23 0.32 -8.18
CA GLY A 71 32.66 1.70 -7.90
C GLY A 71 31.76 2.77 -8.53
N LEU A 72 30.59 2.38 -9.05
CA LEU A 72 29.61 3.25 -9.70
C LEU A 72 28.75 3.97 -8.65
N GLY A 73 29.36 4.94 -7.96
CA GLY A 73 28.68 5.68 -6.88
C GLY A 73 27.60 6.66 -7.33
N GLN A 74 27.45 6.95 -8.63
CA GLN A 74 26.71 8.13 -9.09
C GLN A 74 25.24 7.91 -9.49
N ASP A 75 24.76 6.68 -9.69
CA ASP A 75 23.37 6.45 -10.17
C ASP A 75 22.41 5.76 -9.19
N MET A 76 22.89 5.24 -8.06
CA MET A 76 22.04 4.45 -7.13
C MET A 76 20.88 5.26 -6.53
N LEU A 77 21.06 6.54 -6.22
CA LEU A 77 19.97 7.39 -5.72
C LEU A 77 18.81 7.48 -6.73
N SER A 78 19.12 7.48 -8.03
CA SER A 78 18.11 7.53 -9.08
C SER A 78 17.26 6.27 -9.12
N ASP A 79 17.86 5.09 -8.91
CA ASP A 79 17.17 3.81 -8.83
C ASP A 79 16.15 3.79 -7.70
N PHE A 80 16.54 4.22 -6.50
CA PHE A 80 15.62 4.32 -5.36
C PHE A 80 14.48 5.32 -5.61
N ARG A 81 14.74 6.44 -6.28
CA ARG A 81 13.70 7.40 -6.67
C ARG A 81 12.73 6.81 -7.70
N TRP A 82 13.21 5.99 -8.62
CA TRP A 82 12.36 5.24 -9.57
C TRP A 82 11.48 4.21 -8.87
N LEU A 83 12.01 3.48 -7.87
CA LEU A 83 11.21 2.58 -7.04
C LEU A 83 10.11 3.34 -6.30
N LEU A 84 10.45 4.45 -5.66
CA LEU A 84 9.47 5.31 -4.99
C LEU A 84 8.46 5.94 -5.97
N ALA A 85 8.87 6.23 -7.21
CA ALA A 85 7.98 6.75 -8.25
C ALA A 85 6.99 5.67 -8.69
N SER A 86 7.46 4.42 -8.81
CA SER A 86 6.61 3.25 -9.05
C SER A 86 5.60 3.05 -7.92
N ALA A 87 6.02 3.19 -6.66
CA ALA A 87 5.12 3.14 -5.50
C ALA A 87 4.02 4.21 -5.55
N ALA A 88 4.39 5.45 -5.90
CA ALA A 88 3.43 6.55 -6.05
C ALA A 88 2.46 6.30 -7.20
N LEU A 89 2.97 5.86 -8.36
CA LEU A 89 2.15 5.51 -9.52
C LEU A 89 1.18 4.37 -9.20
N ALA A 90 1.65 3.32 -8.52
CA ALA A 90 0.80 2.21 -8.09
C ALA A 90 -0.30 2.64 -7.13
N THR A 91 0.00 3.57 -6.22
CA THR A 91 -0.99 4.12 -5.28
C THR A 91 -2.03 4.95 -6.03
N LEU A 92 -1.61 5.75 -7.03
CA LEU A 92 -2.52 6.50 -7.89
C LEU A 92 -3.42 5.57 -8.73
N VAL A 93 -2.82 4.59 -9.41
CA VAL A 93 -3.54 3.58 -10.19
C VAL A 93 -4.50 2.80 -9.29
N GLY A 94 -4.04 2.39 -8.11
CA GLY A 94 -4.87 1.73 -7.11
C GLY A 94 -6.07 2.59 -6.71
N ALA A 95 -5.87 3.88 -6.43
CA ALA A 95 -6.94 4.81 -6.09
C ALA A 95 -8.00 4.92 -7.20
N VAL A 96 -7.57 4.96 -8.47
CA VAL A 96 -8.46 4.97 -9.63
C VAL A 96 -9.21 3.64 -9.78
N LEU A 97 -8.56 2.52 -9.47
CA LEU A 97 -9.13 1.17 -9.59
C LEU A 97 -10.04 0.76 -8.42
N ILE A 98 -10.09 1.53 -7.33
CA ILE A 98 -10.92 1.22 -6.14
C ILE A 98 -12.38 0.91 -6.49
N PRO A 99 -13.12 1.72 -7.29
CA PRO A 99 -14.53 1.45 -7.57
C PRO A 99 -14.74 0.15 -8.36
N THR A 100 -13.83 -0.14 -9.29
CA THR A 100 -13.84 -1.37 -10.08
C THR A 100 -13.55 -2.58 -9.19
N PHE A 101 -12.47 -2.51 -8.41
CA PHE A 101 -12.06 -3.58 -7.53
C PHE A 101 -13.08 -3.85 -6.44
N GLN A 102 -13.73 -2.81 -5.91
CA GLN A 102 -14.80 -2.94 -4.93
C GLN A 102 -15.94 -3.83 -5.46
N ARG A 103 -16.35 -3.67 -6.72
CA ARG A 103 -17.42 -4.47 -7.33
C ARG A 103 -16.99 -5.92 -7.54
N LEU A 104 -15.81 -6.11 -8.09
CA LEU A 104 -15.21 -7.43 -8.29
C LEU A 104 -15.12 -8.18 -6.95
N PHE A 105 -14.62 -7.50 -5.93
CA PHE A 105 -14.45 -8.07 -4.60
C PHE A 105 -15.80 -8.33 -3.91
N SER A 106 -16.80 -7.47 -4.09
CA SER A 106 -18.16 -7.74 -3.60
C SER A 106 -18.76 -8.99 -4.25
N SER A 107 -18.56 -9.18 -5.55
CA SER A 107 -18.98 -10.39 -6.26
C SER A 107 -18.26 -11.63 -5.72
N ALA A 108 -16.94 -11.53 -5.51
CA ALA A 108 -16.13 -12.61 -4.93
C ALA A 108 -16.60 -12.99 -3.53
N VAL A 109 -16.91 -12.01 -2.67
CA VAL A 109 -17.46 -12.27 -1.32
C VAL A 109 -18.78 -13.03 -1.40
N VAL A 110 -19.71 -12.65 -2.28
CA VAL A 110 -20.99 -13.34 -2.46
C VAL A 110 -20.77 -14.75 -3.02
N HIS A 111 -19.89 -14.92 -4.01
CA HIS A 111 -19.59 -16.22 -4.60
C HIS A 111 -18.97 -17.19 -3.59
N PHE A 112 -18.04 -16.70 -2.76
CA PHE A 112 -17.40 -17.48 -1.71
C PHE A 112 -18.41 -18.05 -0.71
N GLN A 113 -19.49 -17.32 -0.43
CA GLN A 113 -20.49 -17.79 0.53
C GLN A 113 -21.27 -18.99 0.07
N ASN A 114 -21.51 -19.06 -1.23
CA ASN A 114 -22.26 -20.15 -1.83
C ASN A 114 -21.38 -21.40 -1.98
N HIS A 115 -20.08 -21.24 -2.28
CA HIS A 115 -19.18 -22.36 -2.60
C HIS A 115 -18.20 -22.74 -1.47
N ARG A 116 -18.04 -21.88 -0.45
CA ARG A 116 -17.19 -22.03 0.75
C ARG A 116 -15.76 -22.53 0.52
N SER A 117 -15.20 -22.32 -0.67
CA SER A 117 -13.87 -22.83 -1.03
C SER A 117 -13.06 -21.75 -1.75
N VAL A 118 -11.85 -21.50 -1.24
CA VAL A 118 -10.91 -20.52 -1.82
C VAL A 118 -10.40 -20.98 -3.19
N PRO A 119 -10.05 -22.27 -3.42
CA PRO A 119 -9.61 -22.73 -4.74
C PRO A 119 -10.67 -22.57 -5.82
N SER A 120 -11.95 -22.81 -5.50
CA SER A 120 -13.04 -22.60 -6.45
C SER A 120 -13.23 -21.12 -6.78
N LEU A 121 -13.04 -20.23 -5.80
CA LEU A 121 -13.07 -18.78 -6.02
C LEU A 121 -11.94 -18.32 -6.96
N ILE A 122 -10.72 -18.86 -6.78
CA ILE A 122 -9.60 -18.59 -7.68
C ILE A 122 -9.92 -19.11 -9.09
N GLY A 123 -10.41 -20.35 -9.20
CA GLY A 123 -10.86 -20.92 -10.48
C GLY A 123 -11.98 -20.10 -11.14
N TYR A 124 -12.93 -19.58 -10.36
CA TYR A 124 -13.99 -18.70 -10.82
C TYR A 124 -13.43 -17.35 -11.29
N ALA A 125 -12.51 -16.74 -10.56
CA ALA A 125 -11.87 -15.49 -10.97
C ALA A 125 -11.10 -15.66 -12.28
N ILE A 126 -10.39 -16.79 -12.46
CA ILE A 126 -9.65 -17.10 -13.69
C ILE A 126 -10.60 -17.40 -14.86
N ARG A 127 -11.63 -18.23 -14.65
CA ARG A 127 -12.54 -18.71 -15.71
C ARG A 127 -13.61 -17.69 -16.11
N ASN A 128 -14.04 -16.86 -15.17
CA ASN A 128 -15.06 -15.83 -15.35
C ASN A 128 -14.43 -14.43 -15.43
N SER A 129 -13.13 -14.33 -15.72
CA SER A 129 -12.48 -13.12 -16.23
C SER A 129 -12.99 -12.82 -17.64
N ASP A 130 -14.30 -12.61 -17.74
CA ASP A 130 -14.91 -12.06 -18.93
C ASP A 130 -14.48 -10.60 -19.01
N TRP A 131 -13.55 -10.34 -19.93
CA TRP A 131 -12.96 -9.02 -20.13
C TRP A 131 -14.02 -7.98 -20.46
N ASP A 132 -15.15 -8.38 -21.04
CA ASP A 132 -16.26 -7.49 -21.37
C ASP A 132 -17.10 -7.14 -20.13
N GLY A 133 -17.34 -8.11 -19.23
CA GLY A 133 -17.91 -7.83 -17.91
C GLY A 133 -17.00 -6.97 -17.01
N LEU A 134 -15.68 -7.14 -17.10
CA LEU A 134 -14.70 -6.29 -16.41
C LEU A 134 -14.71 -4.85 -16.95
N LYS A 135 -14.85 -4.65 -18.27
CA LYS A 135 -15.00 -3.33 -18.90
C LYS A 135 -16.31 -2.66 -18.49
N GLU A 136 -17.42 -3.40 -18.39
CA GLU A 136 -18.70 -2.87 -17.90
C GLU A 136 -18.65 -2.50 -16.39
N MET A 137 -17.84 -3.23 -15.61
CA MET A 137 -17.60 -2.94 -14.21
C MET A 137 -16.61 -1.80 -13.97
N ALA A 138 -15.75 -1.50 -14.95
CA ALA A 138 -14.75 -0.45 -14.87
C ALA A 138 -15.43 0.92 -14.70
N ARG A 139 -15.25 1.53 -13.53
CA ARG A 139 -15.74 2.88 -13.28
C ARG A 139 -14.65 3.72 -12.66
N LEU A 140 -14.45 4.88 -13.28
CA LEU A 140 -13.65 5.95 -12.70
C LEU A 140 -14.35 6.50 -11.44
N PRO A 141 -13.58 7.07 -10.49
CA PRO A 141 -14.15 7.71 -9.31
C PRO A 141 -15.23 8.73 -9.70
N THR A 142 -16.42 8.58 -9.13
CA THR A 142 -17.57 9.43 -9.44
C THR A 142 -17.27 10.89 -9.08
N ARG A 143 -17.63 11.84 -9.97
CA ARG A 143 -17.40 13.28 -9.75
C ARG A 143 -17.97 13.79 -8.43
N GLU A 144 -19.05 13.20 -7.94
CA GLU A 144 -19.65 13.50 -6.63
C GLU A 144 -18.70 13.23 -5.46
N ILE A 145 -17.82 12.23 -5.54
CA ILE A 145 -16.83 11.96 -4.50
C ILE A 145 -15.76 13.06 -4.51
N LEU A 146 -15.29 13.45 -5.70
CA LEU A 146 -14.28 14.50 -5.87
C LEU A 146 -14.81 15.88 -5.42
N VAL A 147 -16.08 16.18 -5.71
CA VAL A 147 -16.74 17.42 -5.28
C VAL A 147 -17.08 17.36 -3.78
N GLY A 148 -17.55 16.23 -3.28
CA GLY A 148 -17.90 16.02 -1.88
C GLY A 148 -16.71 16.07 -0.92
N MET A 149 -15.49 15.74 -1.38
CA MET A 149 -14.26 15.94 -0.60
C MET A 149 -14.02 17.41 -0.25
N LYS A 150 -14.53 18.37 -1.03
CA LYS A 150 -14.40 19.81 -0.76
C LYS A 150 -15.40 20.33 0.27
N GLN A 151 -16.50 19.63 0.53
CA GLN A 151 -17.63 20.14 1.31
C GLN A 151 -17.58 19.72 2.79
N SER A 152 -17.15 18.49 3.10
CA SER A 152 -17.01 18.03 4.48
C SER A 152 -15.85 17.06 4.63
N ARG A 153 -15.08 17.24 5.70
CA ARG A 153 -14.06 16.28 6.10
C ARG A 153 -14.67 15.28 7.07
N GLU A 154 -14.91 14.07 6.59
CA GLU A 154 -15.51 13.01 7.42
C GLU A 154 -14.50 12.40 8.40
N VAL A 155 -13.20 12.57 8.12
CA VAL A 155 -12.10 12.01 8.91
C VAL A 155 -11.35 13.14 9.61
N PRO A 156 -11.08 13.05 10.93
CA PRO A 156 -10.34 14.08 11.65
C PRO A 156 -8.95 14.34 11.04
N LEU A 157 -8.52 15.61 11.02
CA LEU A 157 -7.21 15.99 10.46
C LEU A 157 -6.05 15.21 11.09
N ARG A 158 -6.14 14.93 12.39
CA ARG A 158 -5.15 14.11 13.10
C ARG A 158 -5.00 12.72 12.47
N VAL A 159 -6.10 12.04 12.15
CA VAL A 159 -6.07 10.69 11.54
C VAL A 159 -5.48 10.74 10.14
N ILE A 160 -5.82 11.78 9.36
CA ILE A 160 -5.24 11.99 8.03
C ILE A 160 -3.73 12.20 8.13
N ALA A 161 -3.27 13.06 9.04
CA ALA A 161 -1.85 13.31 9.25
C ALA A 161 -1.10 12.06 9.71
N MET A 162 -1.69 11.27 10.62
CA MET A 162 -1.14 9.98 11.04
C MET A 162 -1.03 9.01 9.86
N ASN A 163 -2.05 8.93 9.01
CA ASN A 163 -2.03 8.05 7.84
C ASN A 163 -1.00 8.49 6.78
N ILE A 164 -0.74 9.80 6.62
CA ILE A 164 0.37 10.31 5.81
C ILE A 164 1.70 9.79 6.38
N GLY A 165 1.93 9.97 7.69
CA GLY A 165 3.15 9.54 8.35
C GLY A 165 3.39 8.03 8.25
N VAL A 166 2.37 7.22 8.57
CA VAL A 166 2.41 5.76 8.43
C VAL A 166 2.74 5.34 7.00
N SER A 167 2.07 5.94 6.02
CA SER A 167 2.29 5.62 4.60
C SER A 167 3.70 5.99 4.15
N ALA A 168 4.23 7.12 4.62
CA ALA A 168 5.60 7.55 4.32
C ALA A 168 6.62 6.58 4.93
N LEU A 169 6.47 6.22 6.21
CA LEU A 169 7.36 5.29 6.91
C LEU A 169 7.37 3.89 6.29
N TRP A 170 6.21 3.32 5.95
CA TRP A 170 6.15 2.03 5.26
C TRP A 170 6.75 2.08 3.85
N THR A 171 6.64 3.21 3.15
CA THR A 171 7.20 3.36 1.81
C THR A 171 8.73 3.46 1.85
N ILE A 172 9.29 4.26 2.77
CA ILE A 172 10.75 4.48 2.83
C ILE A 172 11.48 3.48 3.71
N GLY A 173 10.84 2.79 4.66
CA GLY A 173 11.54 2.08 5.74
C GLY A 173 12.62 1.12 5.25
N VAL A 174 12.26 0.19 4.35
CA VAL A 174 13.21 -0.75 3.76
C VAL A 174 14.19 -0.05 2.81
N LEU A 175 13.69 0.85 1.97
CA LEU A 175 14.49 1.52 0.94
C LEU A 175 15.58 2.41 1.54
N ALA A 176 15.23 3.23 2.54
CA ALA A 176 16.17 4.11 3.23
C ALA A 176 17.23 3.32 4.01
N SER A 177 16.86 2.17 4.58
CA SER A 177 17.75 1.26 5.32
C SER A 177 18.78 0.60 4.40
N LEU A 178 18.34 0.13 3.23
CA LEU A 178 19.22 -0.43 2.21
C LEU A 178 20.13 0.64 1.61
N TYR A 179 19.60 1.83 1.35
CA TYR A 179 20.39 2.95 0.84
C TYR A 179 21.42 3.47 1.88
N ALA A 180 21.10 3.42 3.18
CA ALA A 180 22.06 3.70 4.25
C ALA A 180 23.26 2.75 4.22
N GLY A 181 23.02 1.45 4.04
CA GLY A 181 24.08 0.45 3.90
C GLY A 181 24.87 0.53 2.59
N PHE A 182 24.36 1.26 1.59
CA PHE A 182 25.10 1.64 0.39
C PHE A 182 26.01 2.84 0.64
N ILE A 183 25.49 3.90 1.30
CA ILE A 183 26.27 5.11 1.60
C ILE A 183 27.42 4.81 2.58
N ASN A 184 27.14 4.04 3.63
CA ASN A 184 28.15 3.60 4.58
C ASN A 184 28.17 2.06 4.66
N PRO A 185 29.04 1.40 3.88
CA PRO A 185 29.20 -0.05 3.87
C PRO A 185 29.53 -0.69 5.22
N ASP A 186 30.23 0.03 6.11
CA ASP A 186 30.69 -0.52 7.40
C ASP A 186 29.51 -0.81 8.34
N VAL A 187 28.45 -0.01 8.26
CA VAL A 187 27.23 -0.15 9.08
C VAL A 187 26.08 -0.82 8.32
N ARG A 188 26.35 -1.54 7.22
CA ARG A 188 25.32 -2.08 6.32
C ARG A 188 24.36 -3.05 7.01
N MET A 189 24.88 -4.01 7.77
CA MET A 189 24.06 -5.00 8.47
C MET A 189 23.17 -4.33 9.52
N THR A 190 23.75 -3.42 10.32
CA THR A 190 23.01 -2.64 11.32
C THR A 190 21.92 -1.79 10.67
N SER A 191 22.25 -1.07 9.60
CA SER A 191 21.30 -0.25 8.85
C SER A 191 20.14 -1.06 8.30
N SER A 192 20.41 -2.24 7.72
CA SER A 192 19.36 -3.14 7.22
C SER A 192 18.40 -3.60 8.32
N ASN A 193 18.92 -3.93 9.51
CA ASN A 193 18.12 -4.35 10.66
C ASN A 193 17.26 -3.20 11.25
N LEU A 194 17.69 -1.95 11.14
CA LEU A 194 16.90 -0.78 11.56
C LEU A 194 15.58 -0.65 10.78
N SER A 195 15.48 -1.22 9.57
CA SER A 195 14.24 -1.31 8.81
C SER A 195 13.10 -1.96 9.61
N ALA A 196 13.41 -3.00 10.39
CA ALA A 196 12.40 -3.70 11.18
C ALA A 196 11.81 -2.78 12.27
N ILE A 197 12.63 -1.91 12.86
CA ILE A 197 12.18 -0.91 13.85
C ILE A 197 11.29 0.12 13.18
N ILE A 198 11.70 0.67 12.02
CA ILE A 198 10.90 1.67 11.29
C ILE A 198 9.53 1.09 10.90
N ASN A 199 9.50 -0.14 10.39
CA ASN A 199 8.26 -0.84 10.06
C ASN A 199 7.41 -1.16 11.30
N GLY A 200 8.05 -1.53 12.42
CA GLY A 200 7.39 -1.73 13.70
C GLY A 200 6.67 -0.47 14.18
N VAL A 201 7.35 0.67 14.17
CA VAL A 201 6.77 1.98 14.52
C VAL A 201 5.59 2.31 13.61
N ALA A 202 5.74 2.17 12.29
CA ALA A 202 4.65 2.41 11.35
C ALA A 202 3.45 1.49 11.58
N THR A 203 3.69 0.22 11.93
CA THR A 203 2.64 -0.76 12.25
C THR A 203 1.89 -0.38 13.52
N ILE A 204 2.61 -0.01 14.60
CA ILE A 204 2.00 0.48 15.83
C ILE A 204 1.16 1.72 15.53
N MET A 205 1.70 2.68 14.78
CA MET A 205 0.98 3.89 14.43
C MET A 205 -0.30 3.61 13.63
N MET A 206 -0.25 2.67 12.66
CA MET A 206 -1.44 2.25 11.92
C MET A 206 -2.49 1.66 12.87
N TYR A 207 -2.11 0.67 13.67
CA TYR A 207 -3.05 -0.10 14.49
C TYR A 207 -3.58 0.64 15.70
N VAL A 208 -2.82 1.59 16.25
CA VAL A 208 -3.24 2.38 17.41
C VAL A 208 -4.02 3.62 16.99
N PHE A 209 -3.69 4.27 15.86
CA PHE A 209 -4.25 5.58 15.53
C PHE A 209 -5.13 5.62 14.28
N VAL A 210 -4.96 4.73 13.31
CA VAL A 210 -5.69 4.83 12.03
C VAL A 210 -6.77 3.75 11.93
N ASP A 211 -6.42 2.50 12.22
CA ASP A 211 -7.35 1.36 12.13
C ASP A 211 -8.56 1.45 13.09
N PRO A 212 -8.43 1.96 14.33
CA PRO A 212 -9.59 2.12 15.21
C PRO A 212 -10.62 3.08 14.63
N HIS A 213 -10.18 4.19 14.02
CA HIS A 213 -11.10 5.13 13.36
C HIS A 213 -11.81 4.48 12.17
N MET A 214 -11.10 3.67 11.40
CA MET A 214 -11.69 2.93 10.28
C MET A 214 -12.70 1.89 10.73
N SER A 215 -12.43 1.22 11.85
CA SER A 215 -13.34 0.25 12.47
C SER A 215 -14.59 0.93 13.00
N LEU A 216 -14.45 2.04 13.73
CA LEU A 216 -15.58 2.85 14.21
C LEU A 216 -16.47 3.33 13.05
N MET A 217 -15.86 3.84 11.99
CA MET A 217 -16.60 4.23 10.78
C MET A 217 -17.31 3.05 10.11
N THR A 218 -16.72 1.85 10.16
CA THR A 218 -17.34 0.63 9.63
C THR A 218 -18.58 0.29 10.46
N ASP A 219 -18.45 0.28 11.79
CA ASP A 219 -19.54 -0.03 12.72
C ASP A 219 -20.67 0.99 12.64
N ASP A 220 -20.35 2.29 12.51
CA ASP A 220 -21.35 3.35 12.32
C ASP A 220 -22.23 3.14 11.08
N VAL A 221 -21.69 2.57 9.99
CA VAL A 221 -22.50 2.21 8.82
C VAL A 221 -23.34 0.97 9.08
N MET A 222 -22.77 -0.02 9.77
CA MET A 222 -23.49 -1.25 10.11
C MET A 222 -24.70 -0.97 11.01
N ASP A 223 -24.54 -0.05 11.96
CA ASP A 223 -25.56 0.44 12.89
C ASP A 223 -26.48 1.50 12.27
N ASN A 224 -26.32 1.83 10.98
CA ASN A 224 -27.07 2.87 10.26
C ASN A 224 -26.96 4.29 10.84
N ARG A 225 -25.92 4.57 11.64
CA ARG A 225 -25.57 5.93 12.12
C ARG A 225 -24.86 6.76 11.04
N MET A 226 -24.29 6.08 10.05
CA MET A 226 -23.61 6.69 8.91
C MET A 226 -24.06 6.06 7.58
N THR A 227 -24.17 6.86 6.53
CA THR A 227 -24.48 6.36 5.19
C THR A 227 -23.24 5.80 4.49
N GLU A 228 -23.42 4.83 3.59
CA GLU A 228 -22.32 4.30 2.76
C GLU A 228 -21.61 5.40 1.96
N ALA A 229 -22.33 6.41 1.49
CA ALA A 229 -21.75 7.52 0.74
C ALA A 229 -20.76 8.32 1.60
N ARG A 230 -21.13 8.59 2.86
CA ARG A 230 -20.28 9.27 3.84
C ARG A 230 -19.03 8.44 4.17
N PHE A 231 -19.20 7.13 4.38
CA PHE A 231 -18.09 6.20 4.57
C PHE A 231 -17.12 6.21 3.38
N ARG A 232 -17.61 6.09 2.15
CA ARG A 232 -16.78 6.12 0.94
C ARG A 232 -16.00 7.43 0.78
N ARG A 233 -16.58 8.58 1.17
CA ARG A 233 -15.84 9.86 1.22
C ARG A 233 -14.70 9.83 2.25
N GLY A 234 -14.92 9.24 3.42
CA GLY A 234 -13.86 9.06 4.41
C GLY A 234 -12.73 8.16 3.93
N ILE A 235 -13.07 7.05 3.27
CA ILE A 235 -12.09 6.17 2.61
C ILE A 235 -11.30 6.94 1.54
N ALA A 236 -11.96 7.76 0.73
CA ALA A 236 -11.29 8.57 -0.29
C ALA A 236 -10.25 9.53 0.32
N TRP A 237 -10.55 10.12 1.48
CA TRP A 237 -9.61 10.94 2.24
C TRP A 237 -8.37 10.16 2.72
N LEU A 238 -8.54 8.92 3.17
CA LEU A 238 -7.43 8.07 3.59
C LEU A 238 -6.59 7.57 2.42
N VAL A 239 -7.21 7.29 1.27
CA VAL A 239 -6.50 6.95 0.03
C VAL A 239 -5.68 8.14 -0.46
N ALA A 240 -6.28 9.34 -0.45
CA ALA A 240 -5.58 10.57 -0.82
C ALA A 240 -4.40 10.84 0.13
N SER A 241 -4.59 10.65 1.43
CA SER A 241 -3.54 10.84 2.41
C SER A 241 -2.44 9.80 2.30
N ARG A 242 -2.77 8.55 1.94
CA ARG A 242 -1.77 7.52 1.60
C ARG A 242 -0.93 7.95 0.41
N PHE A 243 -1.56 8.42 -0.66
CA PHE A 243 -0.85 8.92 -1.84
C PHE A 243 0.10 10.08 -1.48
N VAL A 244 -0.36 11.05 -0.69
CA VAL A 244 0.48 12.15 -0.18
C VAL A 244 1.65 11.61 0.66
N GLY A 245 1.43 10.62 1.52
CA GLY A 245 2.50 9.97 2.29
C GLY A 245 3.52 9.25 1.40
N THR A 246 3.07 8.57 0.35
CA THR A 246 3.94 7.92 -0.64
C THR A 246 4.71 8.93 -1.48
N LEU A 247 4.17 10.13 -1.74
CA LEU A 247 4.93 11.21 -2.35
C LEU A 247 5.94 11.83 -1.37
N LEU A 248 5.55 12.01 -0.11
CA LEU A 248 6.43 12.50 0.95
C LEU A 248 7.64 11.58 1.14
N ALA A 249 7.47 10.27 0.92
CA ALA A 249 8.56 9.29 0.91
C ALA A 249 9.73 9.67 -0.02
N GLN A 250 9.46 10.29 -1.18
CA GLN A 250 10.50 10.77 -2.10
C GLN A 250 11.42 11.80 -1.45
N VAL A 251 10.82 12.74 -0.71
CA VAL A 251 11.56 13.81 -0.02
C VAL A 251 12.24 13.26 1.23
N LEU A 252 11.60 12.34 1.93
CA LEU A 252 12.11 11.77 3.17
C LEU A 252 13.23 10.74 2.96
N LEU A 253 13.41 10.19 1.76
CA LEU A 253 14.43 9.16 1.49
C LEU A 253 15.82 9.57 1.99
N VAL A 254 16.31 10.73 1.55
CA VAL A 254 17.66 11.21 1.90
C VAL A 254 17.81 11.50 3.41
N PRO A 255 16.97 12.33 4.06
CA PRO A 255 17.11 12.60 5.48
C PRO A 255 16.91 11.36 6.34
N ALA A 256 15.99 10.45 5.96
CA ALA A 256 15.82 9.18 6.66
C ALA A 256 17.07 8.30 6.56
N THR A 257 17.66 8.19 5.37
CA THR A 257 18.91 7.44 5.17
C THR A 257 20.04 8.00 6.03
N LEU A 258 20.24 9.32 6.07
CA LEU A 258 21.28 9.94 6.89
C LEU A 258 21.05 9.71 8.38
N LEU A 259 19.78 9.77 8.83
CA LEU A 259 19.43 9.45 10.20
C LEU A 259 19.74 7.98 10.55
N ILE A 260 19.45 7.05 9.64
CA ILE A 260 19.75 5.62 9.83
C ILE A 260 21.26 5.42 9.96
N VAL A 261 22.07 6.01 9.09
CA VAL A 261 23.54 5.94 9.18
C VAL A 261 24.03 6.51 10.52
N TYR A 262 23.54 7.70 10.90
CA TYR A 262 23.92 8.36 12.16
C TYR A 262 23.63 7.51 13.40
N VAL A 263 22.48 6.82 13.41
CA VAL A 263 22.10 5.93 14.50
C VAL A 263 22.95 4.67 14.47
N ALA A 264 23.14 4.07 13.29
CA ALA A 264 23.89 2.84 13.11
C ALA A 264 25.37 2.98 13.50
N GLU A 265 25.99 4.15 13.28
CA GLU A 265 27.37 4.46 13.71
C GLU A 265 27.54 4.56 15.23
N ARG A 266 26.44 4.72 15.98
CA ARG A 266 26.43 4.91 17.44
C ARG A 266 25.93 3.69 18.22
N MET A 267 25.50 2.64 17.52
CA MET A 267 25.11 1.36 18.11
C MET A 267 26.32 0.42 18.13
#